data_AF-A0A926CQI2-F1
#
_entry.id   AF-A0A926CQI2-F1
#
_cell.length_a   1.000
_cell.length_b   1.000
_cell.length_c   1.000
_cell.angle_alpha   90.00
_cell.angle_beta   90.00
_cell.angle_gamma   90.00
#
_symmetry.space_group_name_H-M   'P 1'
#
loop_
_entity.id
_entity.type
_entity.pdbx_description
1 polymer ?
#
loop_
_entity_poly.entity_id
_entity_poly.type
_entity_poly.pdbx_seq_one_letter_code
_entity_poly.pdbx_strand_id
1 'polypeptide(L)'
;PAYQAELTEERRRREQLERRVNELIEENRKGRQMAEEAERGVAIRSELQRLGVTKIDLAFRAVRDDITRTDDGRLTARTDAGDVTMREYLSRFVTENPELLPSRIQGGSGANAGHAQQSAPTGFDLDKIHPGMSAEELDRVRKEIARVARETIRGI
;
A
#
# COMPACT_ATOMS: atom_id res chain seq x y z
N PRO A 1 26.65 -60.77 -6.81
CA PRO A 1 26.81 -59.64 -7.78
C PRO A 1 25.49 -58.88 -8.01
N ALA A 2 24.36 -59.56 -8.28
CA ALA A 2 23.06 -58.90 -8.52
C ALA A 2 22.55 -58.04 -7.34
N TYR A 3 22.61 -58.56 -6.11
CA TYR A 3 22.20 -57.84 -4.90
C TYR A 3 23.01 -56.55 -4.63
N GLN A 4 24.29 -56.52 -5.03
CA GLN A 4 25.12 -55.32 -4.90
C GLN A 4 24.72 -54.25 -5.93
N ALA A 5 24.34 -54.66 -7.15
CA ALA A 5 23.86 -53.75 -8.18
C ALA A 5 22.52 -53.12 -7.77
N GLU A 6 21.56 -53.93 -7.30
CA GLU A 6 20.28 -53.45 -6.79
C GLU A 6 20.45 -52.47 -5.61
N LEU A 7 21.35 -52.77 -4.67
CA LEU A 7 21.64 -51.88 -3.56
C LEU A 7 22.25 -50.54 -4.01
N THR A 8 23.07 -50.55 -5.06
CA THR A 8 23.63 -49.30 -5.62
C THR A 8 22.61 -48.48 -6.39
N GLU A 9 21.70 -49.12 -7.12
CA GLU A 9 20.60 -48.44 -7.81
C GLU A 9 19.62 -47.83 -6.81
N GLU A 10 19.30 -48.56 -5.73
CA GLU A 10 18.42 -48.08 -4.67
C GLU A 10 19.04 -46.89 -3.93
N ARG A 11 20.35 -46.91 -3.65
CA ARG A 11 21.07 -45.76 -3.09
C ARG A 11 21.01 -44.54 -4.00
N ARG A 12 21.28 -44.71 -5.30
CA ARG A 12 21.21 -43.61 -6.28
C ARG A 12 19.80 -43.04 -6.39
N ARG A 13 18.78 -43.90 -6.40
CA ARG A 13 17.38 -43.48 -6.45
C ARG A 13 16.99 -42.72 -5.18
N ARG A 14 17.40 -43.21 -4.02
CA ARG A 14 17.18 -42.54 -2.73
C ARG A 14 17.87 -41.18 -2.68
N GLU A 15 19.15 -41.10 -3.05
CA GLU A 15 19.90 -39.83 -3.09
C GLU A 15 19.25 -38.82 -4.04
N GLN A 16 18.76 -39.27 -5.21
CA GLN A 16 18.06 -38.39 -6.15
C GLN A 16 16.74 -37.88 -5.58
N LEU A 17 15.99 -38.73 -4.89
CA LEU A 17 14.75 -38.35 -4.22
C LEU A 17 15.01 -37.39 -3.06
N GLU A 18 16.00 -37.64 -2.23
CA GLU A 18 16.39 -36.76 -1.12
C GLU A 18 16.78 -35.37 -1.63
N ARG A 19 17.55 -35.29 -2.74
CA ARG A 19 17.87 -34.01 -3.38
C ARG A 19 16.64 -33.26 -3.86
N ARG A 20 15.73 -33.94 -4.57
CA ARG A 20 14.48 -33.33 -5.07
C ARG A 20 13.58 -32.87 -3.93
N VAL A 21 13.49 -33.64 -2.84
CA VAL A 21 12.70 -33.27 -1.66
C VAL A 21 13.30 -32.02 -1.00
N ASN A 22 14.62 -31.95 -0.84
CA ASN A 22 15.28 -30.78 -0.27
C ASN A 22 15.07 -29.53 -1.14
N GLU A 23 15.22 -29.67 -2.46
CA GLU A 23 14.96 -28.60 -3.43
C GLU A 23 13.52 -28.08 -3.32
N LEU A 24 12.53 -28.97 -3.30
CA LEU A 24 11.12 -28.58 -3.13
C LEU A 24 10.85 -27.92 -1.77
N ILE A 25 11.49 -28.36 -0.70
CA ILE A 25 11.35 -27.73 0.63
C ILE A 25 11.91 -26.31 0.61
N GLU A 26 13.08 -26.10 0.00
CA GLU A 26 13.71 -24.78 -0.11
C GLU A 26 12.87 -23.83 -0.97
N GLU A 27 12.37 -24.31 -2.11
CA GLU A 27 11.47 -23.55 -2.98
C GLU A 27 10.17 -23.19 -2.26
N ASN A 28 9.56 -24.14 -1.54
CA ASN A 28 8.34 -23.89 -0.79
C ASN A 28 8.57 -22.87 0.33
N ARG A 29 9.68 -22.97 1.06
CA ARG A 29 10.06 -22.03 2.11
C ARG A 29 10.24 -20.62 1.54
N LYS A 30 10.97 -20.49 0.43
CA LYS A 30 11.18 -19.19 -0.24
C LYS A 30 9.86 -18.61 -0.75
N GLY A 31 9.02 -19.44 -1.37
CA GLY A 31 7.70 -19.02 -1.85
C GLY A 31 6.81 -18.51 -0.72
N ARG A 32 6.78 -19.22 0.42
CA ARG A 32 6.03 -18.79 1.60
C ARG A 32 6.54 -17.47 2.17
N GLN A 33 7.86 -17.31 2.31
CA GLN A 33 8.44 -16.06 2.82
C GLN A 33 8.08 -14.86 1.93
N MET A 34 8.18 -15.01 0.61
CA MET A 34 7.81 -13.94 -0.33
C MET A 34 6.32 -13.59 -0.26
N ALA A 35 5.45 -14.60 -0.12
CA ALA A 35 4.02 -14.38 0.04
C ALA A 35 3.70 -13.66 1.36
N GLU A 36 4.31 -14.07 2.47
CA GLU A 36 4.14 -13.45 3.79
C GLU A 36 4.61 -11.99 3.80
N GLU A 37 5.75 -11.70 3.17
CA GLU A 37 6.26 -10.33 3.03
C GLU A 37 5.32 -9.45 2.20
N ALA A 38 4.78 -9.99 1.10
CA ALA A 38 3.83 -9.28 0.25
C ALA A 38 2.52 -8.99 1.01
N GLU A 39 1.95 -9.99 1.69
CA GLU A 39 0.74 -9.85 2.52
C GLU A 39 0.94 -8.83 3.64
N ARG A 40 2.05 -8.93 4.37
CA ARG A 40 2.43 -7.96 5.40
C ARG A 40 2.52 -6.56 4.81
N GLY A 41 3.16 -6.41 3.65
CA GLY A 41 3.29 -5.14 2.96
C GLY A 41 1.94 -4.53 2.58
N VAL A 42 0.99 -5.32 2.09
CA VAL A 42 -0.38 -4.88 1.78
C VAL A 42 -1.13 -4.47 3.04
N ALA A 43 -1.02 -5.26 4.11
CA ALA A 43 -1.68 -4.99 5.38
C ALA A 43 -1.22 -3.67 6.00
N ILE A 44 0.09 -3.41 6.01
CA ILE A 44 0.68 -2.17 6.54
C ILE A 44 0.21 -0.96 5.73
N ARG A 45 0.31 -1.01 4.39
CA ARG A 45 -0.13 0.11 3.53
C ARG A 45 -1.63 0.40 3.69
N SER A 46 -2.44 -0.65 3.78
CA SER A 46 -3.89 -0.52 3.98
C SER A 46 -4.22 0.15 5.32
N GLU A 47 -3.50 -0.19 6.39
CA GLU A 47 -3.69 0.46 7.70
C GLU A 47 -3.23 1.91 7.69
N LEU A 48 -2.07 2.22 7.09
CA LEU A 48 -1.60 3.60 6.92
C LEU A 48 -2.60 4.46 6.13
N GLN A 49 -3.19 3.91 5.07
CA GLN A 49 -4.25 4.58 4.32
C GLN A 49 -5.49 4.83 5.19
N ARG A 50 -5.90 3.84 6.00
CA ARG A 50 -7.02 4.01 6.96
C ARG A 50 -6.76 5.10 7.99
N LEU A 51 -5.50 5.28 8.41
CA LEU A 51 -5.08 6.34 9.34
C LEU A 51 -4.98 7.72 8.67
N GLY A 52 -5.20 7.82 7.35
CA GLY A 52 -5.21 9.08 6.62
C GLY A 52 -3.81 9.57 6.23
N VAL A 53 -2.81 8.69 6.19
CA VAL A 53 -1.45 9.04 5.75
C VAL A 53 -1.45 9.40 4.27
N THR A 54 -0.89 10.56 3.94
CA THR A 54 -0.75 11.04 2.55
C THR A 54 0.46 10.43 1.86
N LYS A 55 1.58 10.32 2.59
CA LYS A 55 2.86 9.79 2.09
C LYS A 55 3.03 8.32 2.46
N ILE A 56 2.15 7.46 1.93
CA ILE A 56 2.07 6.03 2.31
C ILE A 56 3.40 5.31 2.09
N ASP A 57 4.07 5.53 0.95
CA ASP A 57 5.34 4.84 0.66
C ASP A 57 6.48 5.23 1.61
N LEU A 58 6.52 6.51 2.03
CA LEU A 58 7.51 6.99 2.99
C LEU A 58 7.27 6.37 4.36
N ALA A 59 6.03 6.42 4.84
CA ALA A 59 5.63 5.82 6.11
C ALA A 59 5.86 4.29 6.10
N PHE A 60 5.52 3.61 5.01
CA PHE A 60 5.74 2.17 4.85
C PHE A 60 7.22 1.81 5.00
N ARG A 61 8.13 2.58 4.36
CA ARG A 61 9.58 2.32 4.48
C ARG A 61 10.09 2.50 5.90
N ALA A 62 9.52 3.42 6.67
CA ALA A 62 9.92 3.67 8.06
C ALA A 62 9.48 2.55 9.02
N VAL A 63 8.33 1.92 8.76
CA VAL A 63 7.68 1.00 9.73
C VAL A 63 7.75 -0.48 9.37
N ARG A 64 8.03 -0.84 8.11
CA ARG A 64 7.92 -2.23 7.63
C ARG A 64 8.83 -3.21 8.36
N ASP A 65 9.97 -2.75 8.84
CA ASP A 65 11.02 -3.60 9.42
C ASP A 65 10.72 -3.89 10.90
N ASP A 66 9.93 -3.02 11.55
CA ASP A 66 9.51 -3.15 12.95
C ASP A 66 8.29 -4.09 13.12
N ILE A 67 7.56 -4.34 12.04
CA ILE A 67 6.34 -5.14 12.03
C ILE A 67 6.65 -6.57 11.59
N THR A 68 6.36 -7.55 12.44
CA THR A 68 6.60 -8.97 12.18
C THR A 68 5.30 -9.77 12.29
N ARG A 69 5.30 -10.98 11.69
CA ARG A 69 4.22 -11.94 11.84
C ARG A 69 4.57 -12.89 12.98
N THR A 70 3.67 -12.99 13.94
CA THR A 70 3.74 -13.94 15.06
C THR A 70 3.40 -15.36 14.61
N ASP A 71 3.73 -16.36 15.44
CA ASP A 71 3.40 -17.77 15.17
C ASP A 71 1.87 -17.99 15.02
N ASP A 72 1.07 -17.17 15.70
CA ASP A 72 -0.39 -17.16 15.59
C ASP A 72 -0.93 -16.46 14.32
N GLY A 73 -0.03 -15.99 13.44
CA GLY A 73 -0.35 -15.32 12.18
C GLY A 73 -0.73 -13.84 12.31
N ARG A 74 -0.72 -13.28 13.53
CA ARG A 74 -1.04 -11.86 13.78
C ARG A 74 0.17 -10.98 13.49
N LEU A 75 -0.08 -9.77 12.97
CA LEU A 75 0.95 -8.75 12.77
C LEU A 75 1.14 -7.93 14.05
N THR A 76 2.35 -7.93 14.59
CA THR A 76 2.75 -7.19 15.79
C THR A 76 3.99 -6.37 15.51
N ALA A 77 4.20 -5.30 16.27
CA ALA A 77 5.42 -4.53 16.24
C ALA A 77 6.16 -4.67 17.58
N ARG A 78 7.48 -4.81 17.53
CA ARG A 78 8.31 -4.88 18.73
C ARG A 78 8.67 -3.47 19.17
N THR A 79 8.32 -3.13 20.41
CA THR A 79 8.68 -1.84 21.03
C THR A 79 9.45 -2.08 22.34
N ASP A 80 10.06 -1.04 22.88
CA ASP A 80 10.77 -1.12 24.18
C ASP A 80 9.84 -1.53 25.33
N ALA A 81 8.54 -1.25 25.20
CA ALA A 81 7.51 -1.63 26.16
C ALA A 81 6.94 -3.05 25.94
N GLY A 82 7.44 -3.78 24.94
CA GLY A 82 6.95 -5.10 24.54
C GLY A 82 6.32 -5.14 23.15
N ASP A 83 5.74 -6.29 22.81
CA ASP A 83 5.07 -6.48 21.53
C ASP A 83 3.66 -5.85 21.56
N VAL A 84 3.40 -4.96 20.61
CA VAL A 84 2.10 -4.29 20.44
C VAL A 84 1.46 -4.69 19.13
N THR A 85 0.15 -4.49 18.99
CA THR A 85 -0.53 -4.79 17.73
C THR A 85 -0.08 -3.84 16.62
N MET A 86 -0.06 -4.30 15.37
CA MET A 86 0.29 -3.45 14.21
C MET A 86 -0.54 -2.16 14.17
N ARG A 87 -1.85 -2.25 14.44
CA ARG A 87 -2.74 -1.08 14.45
C ARG A 87 -2.33 -0.05 15.49
N GLU A 88 -2.06 -0.51 16.71
CA GLU A 88 -1.68 0.37 17.81
C GLU A 88 -0.34 1.05 17.54
N TYR A 89 0.63 0.29 17.05
CA TYR A 89 1.93 0.81 16.65
C TYR A 89 1.80 1.88 15.55
N LEU A 90 1.07 1.59 14.47
CA LEU A 90 0.88 2.54 13.37
C LEU A 90 0.08 3.79 13.80
N SER A 91 -0.88 3.65 14.70
CA SER A 91 -1.62 4.79 15.25
C SER A 91 -0.71 5.72 16.07
N ARG A 92 0.20 5.15 16.88
CA ARG A 92 1.19 5.94 17.63
C ARG A 92 2.16 6.63 16.68
N PHE A 93 2.71 5.88 15.72
CA PHE A 93 3.59 6.42 14.68
C PHE A 93 2.97 7.62 13.94
N VAL A 94 1.72 7.52 13.49
CA VAL A 94 1.04 8.64 12.79
C VAL A 94 0.77 9.83 13.70
N THR A 95 0.54 9.60 15.00
CA THR A 95 0.34 10.67 15.98
C THR A 95 1.63 11.44 16.26
N GLU A 96 2.76 10.72 16.30
CA GLU A 96 4.09 11.29 16.50
C GLU A 96 4.64 11.99 15.25
N ASN A 97 4.08 11.68 14.07
CA ASN A 97 4.53 12.18 12.77
C ASN A 97 3.37 12.87 12.00
N PRO A 98 2.85 14.02 12.48
CA PRO A 98 1.71 14.71 11.87
C PRO A 98 1.99 15.23 10.45
N GLU A 99 3.25 15.36 10.05
CA GLU A 99 3.68 15.73 8.69
C GLU A 99 3.37 14.67 7.62
N LEU A 100 3.01 13.46 8.05
CA LEU A 100 2.51 12.40 7.19
C LEU A 100 1.02 12.57 6.89
N LEU A 101 0.29 13.32 7.71
CA LEU A 101 -1.12 13.63 7.52
C LEU A 101 -1.30 14.84 6.58
N PRO A 102 -2.47 14.99 5.95
CA PRO A 102 -2.78 16.19 5.18
C PRO A 102 -2.72 17.40 6.11
N SER A 103 -2.20 18.52 5.61
CA SER A 103 -2.18 19.78 6.34
C SER A 103 -3.60 20.18 6.72
N ARG A 104 -3.98 19.95 7.98
CA ARG A 104 -5.23 20.46 8.54
C ARG A 104 -4.98 21.93 8.81
N ILE A 105 -5.51 22.79 7.94
CA ILE A 105 -5.45 24.24 8.11
C ILE A 105 -6.22 24.56 9.40
N GLN A 106 -5.52 24.66 10.52
CA GLN A 106 -6.08 25.07 11.79
C GLN A 106 -6.23 26.59 11.76
N GLY A 107 -7.34 27.08 11.21
CA GLY A 107 -7.70 28.50 11.30
C GLY A 107 -8.66 29.00 10.22
N GLY A 108 -9.81 29.52 10.65
CA GLY A 108 -10.49 30.59 9.90
C GLY A 108 -12.01 30.59 9.93
N SER A 109 -12.61 31.06 11.03
CA SER A 109 -13.86 31.81 10.91
C SER A 109 -13.60 33.02 10.01
N GLY A 110 -14.29 33.08 8.86
CA GLY A 110 -14.53 34.27 8.04
C GLY A 110 -13.33 35.13 7.61
N ALA A 111 -12.87 34.99 6.36
CA ALA A 111 -12.58 36.07 5.41
C ALA A 111 -11.77 35.56 4.21
N ASN A 112 -12.19 35.95 3.00
CA ASN A 112 -11.51 35.70 1.72
C ASN A 112 -10.13 36.37 1.66
N ALA A 113 -9.13 35.70 1.09
CA ALA A 113 -8.15 36.30 0.17
C ALA A 113 -7.32 35.18 -0.50
N GLY A 114 -7.32 35.16 -1.82
CA GLY A 114 -6.80 34.06 -2.62
C GLY A 114 -5.30 33.82 -2.44
N HIS A 115 -4.93 32.54 -2.41
CA HIS A 115 -3.67 32.06 -2.94
C HIS A 115 -3.96 30.80 -3.75
N ALA A 116 -3.92 30.98 -5.08
CA ALA A 116 -3.88 29.89 -6.03
C ALA A 116 -2.61 29.09 -5.80
N GLN A 117 -2.73 27.90 -5.21
CA GLN A 117 -1.75 26.84 -5.46
C GLN A 117 -2.17 26.15 -6.76
N GLN A 118 -1.37 26.44 -7.79
CA GLN A 118 -1.36 25.77 -9.08
C GLN A 118 -1.30 24.26 -8.86
N SER A 119 -2.47 23.62 -8.93
CA SER A 119 -2.57 22.18 -9.09
C SER A 119 -2.60 21.93 -10.59
N ALA A 120 -1.61 21.17 -11.09
CA ALA A 120 -1.55 20.72 -12.46
C ALA A 120 -2.91 20.13 -12.93
N PRO A 121 -3.26 20.26 -14.22
CA PRO A 121 -4.60 19.94 -14.70
C PRO A 121 -4.82 18.42 -14.66
N THR A 122 -5.51 17.93 -13.63
CA THR A 122 -6.16 16.63 -13.70
C THR A 122 -7.37 16.79 -14.61
N GLY A 123 -7.30 16.17 -15.80
CA GLY A 123 -8.39 16.14 -16.76
C GLY A 123 -9.70 15.73 -16.09
N PHE A 124 -10.77 16.47 -16.42
CA PHE A 124 -12.10 16.18 -15.94
C PHE A 124 -12.57 14.84 -16.53
N ASP A 125 -12.94 13.91 -15.66
CA ASP A 125 -13.38 12.57 -16.05
C ASP A 125 -14.83 12.63 -16.55
N LEU A 126 -14.99 12.63 -17.88
CA LEU A 126 -16.26 12.79 -18.59
C LEU A 126 -17.28 11.67 -18.28
N ASP A 127 -16.80 10.51 -17.79
CA ASP A 127 -17.64 9.36 -17.45
C ASP A 127 -18.43 9.55 -16.13
N LYS A 128 -18.19 10.64 -15.39
CA LYS A 128 -18.88 10.96 -14.13
C LYS A 128 -20.11 11.88 -14.29
N ILE A 129 -20.45 12.27 -15.51
CA ILE A 129 -21.59 13.15 -15.78
C ILE A 129 -22.88 12.32 -15.87
N HIS A 130 -23.61 12.19 -14.75
CA HIS A 130 -24.92 11.54 -14.70
C HIS A 130 -26.05 12.55 -14.39
N PRO A 131 -27.27 12.40 -14.96
CA PRO A 131 -28.44 13.18 -14.55
C PRO A 131 -28.86 12.78 -13.12
N GLY A 132 -28.32 13.51 -12.14
CA GLY A 132 -28.41 13.23 -10.70
C GLY A 132 -27.31 13.91 -9.86
N MET A 133 -26.40 14.62 -10.53
CA MET A 133 -25.30 15.39 -9.95
C MET A 133 -25.78 16.53 -9.04
N SER A 134 -25.06 16.81 -7.95
CA SER A 134 -25.41 17.88 -7.01
C SER A 134 -25.32 19.26 -7.68
N ALA A 135 -26.12 20.25 -7.22
CA ALA A 135 -26.18 21.58 -7.83
C ALA A 135 -24.81 22.28 -7.90
N GLU A 136 -23.92 21.99 -6.95
CA GLU A 136 -22.55 22.49 -6.88
C GLU A 136 -21.64 21.89 -7.94
N GLU A 137 -21.82 20.60 -8.25
CA GLU A 137 -21.06 19.92 -9.29
C GLU A 137 -21.49 20.36 -10.69
N LEU A 138 -22.79 20.62 -10.90
CA LEU A 138 -23.29 21.22 -12.14
C LEU A 138 -22.69 22.61 -12.39
N ASP A 139 -22.51 23.41 -11.34
CA ASP A 139 -21.88 24.73 -11.45
C ASP A 139 -20.38 24.62 -11.80
N ARG A 140 -19.69 23.60 -11.27
CA ARG A 140 -18.31 23.28 -11.65
C ARG A 140 -18.20 22.86 -13.12
N VAL A 141 -19.09 21.99 -13.60
CA VAL A 141 -19.15 21.56 -15.01
C VAL A 141 -19.42 22.76 -15.93
N ARG A 142 -20.36 23.64 -15.56
CA ARG A 142 -20.65 24.87 -16.34
C ARG A 142 -19.43 25.80 -16.45
N LYS A 143 -18.68 25.98 -15.35
CA LYS A 143 -17.44 26.79 -15.36
C LYS A 143 -16.37 26.18 -16.26
N GLU A 144 -16.26 24.86 -16.25
CA GLU A 144 -15.27 24.15 -17.05
C GLU A 144 -15.61 24.17 -18.54
N ILE A 145 -16.87 23.94 -18.91
CA ILE A 145 -17.35 24.11 -20.29
C ILE A 145 -17.11 25.55 -20.78
N ALA A 146 -17.40 26.55 -19.94
CA ALA A 146 -17.15 27.95 -20.28
C ALA A 146 -15.65 28.28 -20.41
N ARG A 147 -14.77 27.55 -19.73
CA ARG A 147 -13.31 27.70 -19.86
C ARG A 147 -12.82 27.12 -21.18
N VAL A 148 -13.23 25.88 -21.48
CA VAL A 148 -12.89 25.19 -22.74
C VAL A 148 -13.43 25.96 -23.94
N ALA A 149 -14.68 26.45 -23.88
CA ALA A 149 -15.27 27.27 -24.95
C ALA A 149 -14.50 28.58 -25.19
N ARG A 150 -13.93 29.19 -24.13
CA ARG A 150 -13.08 30.38 -24.25
C ARG A 150 -11.71 30.07 -24.83
N GLU A 151 -11.15 28.91 -24.51
CA GLU A 151 -9.89 28.43 -25.09
C GLU A 151 -10.05 28.06 -26.58
N THR A 152 -11.18 27.49 -26.99
CA THR A 152 -11.45 27.17 -28.41
C THR A 152 -11.76 28.41 -29.26
N ILE A 153 -12.44 29.42 -28.71
CA ILE A 153 -12.71 30.69 -29.41
C ILE A 153 -11.44 31.54 -29.59
N ARG A 154 -10.43 31.38 -28.73
CA ARG A 154 -9.15 32.09 -28.84
C ARG A 154 -8.13 31.38 -29.75
N GLY A 155 -8.50 30.20 -30.26
CA GLY A 155 -7.67 29.32 -31.10
C GLY A 155 -8.05 29.29 -32.59
N ILE A 156 -8.80 30.29 -33.08
CA ILE A 156 -8.94 30.65 -34.50
C ILE A 156 -8.54 32.12 -34.62
#